data_AF-A0A9Q0AQD3-F1
#
_entry.id   AF-A0A9Q0AQD3-F1
#
_cell.length_a   1.000
_cell.length_b   1.000
_cell.length_c   1.000
_cell.angle_alpha   90.00
_cell.angle_beta   90.00
_cell.angle_gamma   90.00
#
_symmetry.space_group_name_H-M   'P 1'
#
loop_
_entity.id
_entity.type
_entity.pdbx_description
1 polymer ?
#
loop_
_entity_poly.entity_id
_entity_poly.type
_entity_poly.pdbx_seq_one_letter_code
_entity_poly.pdbx_strand_id
1 'polypeptide(L)'
;MSRSLDSDVLRNLKSEDPTPIYKDICSALTCLPEDGSLLEIELLGKAHPLEPGVNYLQDGNAIAVPKLRLAQAFFVARQIIQKYLITRPEHPSNETVTATAVVLLMDPEHLTAANIRKRAVVSNNLSERDSALGKEKQFIDSLLTARLHRHTKSPTLWSHRRWLIQHFRKLGAVSDARHDIATVVMVAAERHPRNYYAWQHARWLLQNLADEQSEAIMNIGDDVKEWCLKHHNDISGWMYLTFVIQNIQDAGSRARQCSSMLTDTLGMAKSFRWTNESVWVFLRTIVASSLVSRELFESFLATSKSLSSTVGADSATVRHLDASVEWARQHRQDLRERT
;
A
#
# COMPACT_ATOMS: atom_id res chain seq x y z
N MET A 1 29.41 -0.18 -0.07
CA MET A 1 30.27 0.88 -0.65
C MET A 1 29.76 2.22 -0.19
N SER A 2 30.43 2.84 0.80
CA SER A 2 30.14 4.19 1.26
C SER A 2 30.58 5.17 0.17
N ARG A 3 29.64 5.75 -0.58
CA ARG A 3 29.95 6.94 -1.38
C ARG A 3 30.01 8.10 -0.41
N SER A 4 31.20 8.69 -0.25
CA SER A 4 31.33 9.98 0.40
C SER A 4 30.33 10.95 -0.22
N LEU A 5 29.62 11.71 0.63
CA LEU A 5 28.75 12.78 0.16
C LEU A 5 29.59 13.75 -0.67
N ASP A 6 29.07 14.10 -1.85
CA ASP A 6 29.60 15.11 -2.76
C ASP A 6 29.95 16.39 -1.97
N SER A 7 31.13 16.97 -2.23
CA SER A 7 31.64 18.15 -1.52
C SER A 7 30.68 19.33 -1.59
N ASP A 8 29.94 19.46 -2.68
CA ASP A 8 28.96 20.52 -2.86
C ASP A 8 27.72 20.29 -1.99
N VAL A 9 27.33 19.02 -1.79
CA VAL A 9 26.25 18.66 -0.86
C VAL A 9 26.66 18.96 0.58
N LEU A 10 27.90 18.63 0.97
CA LEU A 10 28.42 18.92 2.31
C LEU A 10 28.51 20.43 2.59
N ARG A 11 28.89 21.22 1.59
CA ARG A 11 28.89 22.69 1.70
C ARG A 11 27.48 23.24 1.90
N ASN A 12 26.53 22.79 1.08
CA ASN A 12 25.14 23.24 1.14
C ASN A 12 24.42 22.78 2.42
N LEU A 13 24.81 21.64 3.00
CA LEU A 13 24.26 21.22 4.30
C LEU A 13 24.66 22.15 5.44
N LYS A 14 25.79 22.87 5.32
CA LYS A 14 26.35 23.76 6.35
C LYS A 14 26.17 25.25 6.04
N SER A 15 25.49 25.60 4.94
CA SER A 15 25.43 26.99 4.46
C SER A 15 24.57 27.90 5.34
N GLU A 16 23.64 27.32 6.11
CA GLU A 16 22.73 28.06 6.99
C GLU A 16 22.39 27.22 8.23
N ASP A 17 21.83 27.86 9.26
CA ASP A 17 21.33 27.17 10.47
C ASP A 17 20.18 26.23 10.08
N PRO A 18 20.28 24.91 10.34
CA PRO A 18 19.23 23.97 10.01
C PRO A 18 18.02 24.03 10.96
N THR A 19 18.08 24.79 12.06
CA THR A 19 17.03 24.82 13.09
C THR A 19 15.70 25.38 12.60
N PRO A 20 15.64 26.52 11.88
CA PRO A 20 14.39 27.02 11.30
C PRO A 20 13.80 26.04 10.27
N ILE A 21 14.64 25.48 9.41
CA ILE A 21 14.26 24.48 8.39
C ILE A 21 13.61 23.26 9.05
N TYR A 22 14.23 22.78 10.13
CA TYR A 22 13.69 21.67 10.92
C TYR A 22 12.30 22.00 11.46
N LYS A 23 12.11 23.17 12.05
CA LYS A 23 10.81 23.59 12.61
C LYS A 23 9.73 23.66 11.53
N ASP A 24 10.06 24.23 10.38
CA ASP A 24 9.14 24.36 9.25
C ASP A 24 8.70 23.00 8.71
N ILE A 25 9.66 22.10 8.45
CA ILE A 25 9.35 20.75 7.96
C ILE A 25 8.59 19.94 9.02
N CYS A 26 8.94 20.06 10.29
CA CYS A 26 8.19 19.43 11.37
C CYS A 26 6.74 19.90 11.39
N SER A 27 6.51 21.22 11.36
CA SER A 27 5.17 21.79 11.31
C SER A 27 4.37 21.23 10.13
N ALA A 28 4.96 21.20 8.93
CA ALA A 28 4.31 20.65 7.74
C ALA A 28 3.92 19.17 7.88
N LEU A 29 4.70 18.38 8.62
CA LEU A 29 4.45 16.94 8.81
C LEU A 29 3.54 16.60 9.99
N THR A 30 3.42 17.49 10.99
CA THR A 30 2.67 17.21 12.22
C THR A 30 1.39 18.02 12.38
N CYS A 31 1.25 19.15 11.70
CA CYS A 31 0.01 19.92 11.64
C CYS A 31 -0.92 19.31 10.59
N LEU A 32 -1.42 18.10 10.89
CA LEU A 32 -2.30 17.37 9.99
C LEU A 32 -3.68 18.06 9.88
N PRO A 33 -4.36 17.96 8.72
CA PRO A 33 -5.70 18.51 8.54
C PRO A 33 -6.72 17.96 9.54
N GLU A 34 -7.55 18.83 10.12
CA GLU A 34 -8.56 18.45 11.12
C GLU A 34 -9.73 17.64 10.52
N ASP A 35 -9.95 17.76 9.22
CA ASP A 35 -10.98 17.00 8.47
C ASP A 35 -10.59 15.52 8.24
N GLY A 36 -9.40 15.12 8.69
CA GLY A 36 -8.88 13.77 8.54
C GLY A 36 -8.25 13.49 7.18
N SER A 37 -8.13 14.48 6.29
CA SER A 37 -7.46 14.31 5.00
C SER A 37 -5.99 13.95 5.19
N LEU A 38 -5.48 13.06 4.32
CA LEU A 38 -4.10 12.60 4.36
C LEU A 38 -3.19 13.62 3.69
N LEU A 39 -1.94 13.77 4.17
CA LEU A 39 -0.95 14.57 3.46
C LEU A 39 -0.48 13.85 2.19
N GLU A 40 -0.49 14.55 1.07
CA GLU A 40 0.26 14.12 -0.11
C GLU A 40 1.69 14.65 0.00
N ILE A 41 2.69 13.77 -0.02
CA ILE A 41 4.08 14.17 0.18
C ILE A 41 4.91 13.84 -1.05
N GLU A 42 5.65 14.85 -1.53
CA GLU A 42 6.63 14.72 -2.61
C GLU A 42 8.01 15.26 -2.17
N LEU A 43 9.09 14.64 -2.67
CA LEU A 43 10.46 15.08 -2.41
C LEU A 43 11.09 15.72 -3.64
N LEU A 44 11.33 17.02 -3.58
CA LEU A 44 11.89 17.78 -4.70
C LEU A 44 13.40 17.51 -4.87
N GLY A 45 13.78 17.20 -6.10
CA GLY A 45 15.18 17.06 -6.51
C GLY A 45 15.89 18.40 -6.70
N LYS A 46 17.20 18.34 -7.00
CA LYS A 46 18.04 19.55 -7.23
C LYS A 46 17.54 20.46 -8.36
N ALA A 47 16.74 19.93 -9.30
CA ALA A 47 16.20 20.67 -10.44
C ALA A 47 15.06 21.65 -10.07
N HIS A 48 14.54 21.61 -8.84
CA HIS A 48 13.45 22.47 -8.38
C HIS A 48 13.93 23.30 -7.17
N PRO A 49 14.81 24.30 -7.38
CA PRO A 49 15.23 25.19 -6.31
C PRO A 49 14.03 26.02 -5.83
N LEU A 50 13.93 26.24 -4.53
CA LEU A 50 12.94 27.13 -3.93
C LEU A 50 13.57 28.51 -3.67
N GLU A 51 12.72 29.52 -3.52
CA GLU A 51 13.15 30.87 -3.15
C GLU A 51 13.88 30.86 -1.79
N PRO A 52 14.85 31.78 -1.57
CA PRO A 52 15.52 31.91 -0.28
C PRO A 52 14.52 32.08 0.88
N GLY A 53 14.71 31.31 1.95
CA GLY A 53 13.80 31.31 3.11
C GLY A 53 12.58 30.38 2.96
N VAL A 54 12.29 29.84 1.78
CA VAL A 54 11.22 28.86 1.57
C VAL A 54 11.77 27.44 1.73
N ASN A 55 11.26 26.70 2.73
CA ASN A 55 11.77 25.39 3.12
C ASN A 55 10.94 24.21 2.57
N TYR A 56 9.70 24.45 2.16
CA TYR A 56 8.80 23.51 1.50
C TYR A 56 7.75 24.30 0.71
N LEU A 57 7.07 23.65 -0.23
CA LEU A 57 5.86 24.17 -0.88
C LEU A 57 4.64 23.46 -0.32
N GLN A 58 3.52 24.16 -0.24
CA GLN A 58 2.25 23.58 0.19
C GLN A 58 1.10 24.10 -0.68
N ASP A 59 0.29 23.17 -1.17
CA ASP A 59 -0.98 23.43 -1.85
C ASP A 59 -2.05 22.53 -1.23
N GLY A 60 -2.93 23.11 -0.40
CA GLY A 60 -3.87 22.34 0.42
C GLY A 60 -3.17 21.32 1.33
N ASN A 61 -3.52 20.05 1.17
CA ASN A 61 -2.92 18.91 1.88
C ASN A 61 -1.66 18.35 1.20
N ALA A 62 -1.29 18.87 0.02
CA ALA A 62 -0.09 18.45 -0.68
C ALA A 62 1.12 19.29 -0.25
N ILE A 63 2.20 18.61 0.15
CA ILE A 63 3.46 19.23 0.53
C ILE A 63 4.61 18.69 -0.33
N ALA A 64 5.51 19.59 -0.73
CA ALA A 64 6.71 19.26 -1.47
C ALA A 64 7.95 19.75 -0.72
N VAL A 65 8.81 18.82 -0.32
CA VAL A 65 9.99 19.10 0.51
C VAL A 65 11.27 18.87 -0.29
N PRO A 66 12.15 19.86 -0.47
CA PRO A 66 13.44 19.64 -1.11
C PRO A 66 14.31 18.66 -0.33
N LYS A 67 14.96 17.74 -1.05
CA LYS A 67 15.83 16.71 -0.42
C LYS A 67 16.96 17.31 0.42
N LEU A 68 17.49 18.47 0.02
CA LEU A 68 18.51 19.19 0.79
C LEU A 68 17.93 19.68 2.14
N ARG A 69 16.76 20.29 2.12
CA ARG A 69 16.07 20.80 3.31
C ARG A 69 15.70 19.67 4.26
N LEU A 70 15.20 18.55 3.74
CA LEU A 70 14.94 17.34 4.51
C LEU A 70 16.23 16.80 5.18
N ALA A 71 17.35 16.79 4.47
CA ALA A 71 18.63 16.34 5.03
C ALA A 71 19.14 17.28 6.14
N GLN A 72 18.97 18.60 5.99
CA GLN A 72 19.30 19.58 7.04
C GLN A 72 18.43 19.36 8.28
N ALA A 73 17.10 19.25 8.10
CA ALA A 73 16.17 18.98 9.20
C ALA A 73 16.46 17.65 9.90
N PHE A 74 16.86 16.62 9.14
CA PHE A 74 17.21 15.31 9.69
C PHE A 74 18.36 15.38 10.70
N PHE A 75 19.37 16.23 10.49
CA PHE A 75 20.48 16.35 11.46
C PHE A 75 20.02 16.90 12.80
N VAL A 76 19.13 17.90 12.80
CA VAL A 76 18.53 18.45 14.03
C VAL A 76 17.65 17.39 14.69
N ALA A 77 16.76 16.75 13.93
CA ALA A 77 15.88 15.69 14.42
C ALA A 77 16.66 14.54 15.07
N ARG A 78 17.77 14.14 14.44
CA ARG A 78 18.66 13.08 14.94
C ARG A 78 19.30 13.46 16.28
N GLN A 79 19.73 14.70 16.46
CA GLN A 79 20.29 15.17 17.73
C GLN A 79 19.26 15.11 18.86
N ILE A 80 18.01 15.50 18.58
CA ILE A 80 16.89 15.42 19.53
C ILE A 80 16.64 13.95 19.94
N ILE A 81 16.54 13.04 18.96
CA ILE A 81 16.36 11.61 19.24
C ILE A 81 17.55 11.04 20.02
N GLN A 82 18.79 11.41 19.68
CA GLN A 82 19.98 10.97 20.42
C GLN A 82 19.94 11.44 21.88
N LYS A 83 19.57 12.70 22.13
CA LYS A 83 19.41 13.23 23.48
C LYS A 83 18.37 12.41 24.26
N TYR A 84 17.20 12.15 23.68
CA TYR A 84 16.17 11.29 24.28
C TYR A 84 16.69 9.89 24.60
N LEU A 85 17.49 9.27 23.73
CA LEU A 85 18.05 7.93 23.96
C LEU A 85 19.12 7.89 25.07
N ILE A 86 19.80 9.01 25.30
CA ILE A 86 20.77 9.16 26.39
C ILE A 86 20.05 9.42 27.71
N THR A 87 19.12 10.37 27.74
CA THR A 87 18.40 10.75 28.97
C THR A 87 17.37 9.72 29.40
N ARG A 88 16.85 8.92 28.46
CA ARG A 88 15.86 7.85 28.68
C ARG A 88 14.71 8.25 29.60
N PRO A 89 14.01 9.36 29.31
CA PRO A 89 12.84 9.74 30.10
C PRO A 89 11.76 8.66 29.96
N GLU A 90 10.90 8.56 30.97
CA GLU A 90 9.82 7.58 31.03
C GLU A 90 8.87 7.71 29.83
N HIS A 91 8.53 8.95 29.46
CA HIS A 91 7.64 9.27 28.35
C HIS A 91 8.33 10.15 27.30
N PRO A 92 8.10 9.93 25.99
CA PRO A 92 8.57 10.84 24.94
C PRO A 92 7.93 12.22 25.04
N SER A 93 8.73 13.29 24.95
CA SER A 93 8.21 14.65 24.84
C SER A 93 7.58 14.90 23.46
N ASN A 94 6.72 15.91 23.34
CA ASN A 94 6.14 16.30 22.06
C ASN A 94 7.22 16.68 21.02
N GLU A 95 8.29 17.34 21.46
CA GLU A 95 9.46 17.65 20.62
C GLU A 95 10.12 16.38 20.09
N THR A 96 10.27 15.35 20.93
CA THR A 96 10.85 14.07 20.52
C THR A 96 9.96 13.37 19.49
N VAL A 97 8.65 13.35 19.72
CA VAL A 97 7.68 12.76 18.76
C VAL A 97 7.69 13.53 17.45
N THR A 98 7.74 14.85 17.48
CA THR A 98 7.80 15.69 16.29
C THR A 98 9.09 15.45 15.48
N ALA A 99 10.23 15.29 16.16
CA ALA A 99 11.49 14.91 15.52
C ALA A 99 11.41 13.56 14.78
N THR A 100 10.65 12.59 15.30
CA THR A 100 10.47 11.30 14.61
C THR A 100 9.77 11.42 13.27
N ALA A 101 8.95 12.46 13.03
CA ALA A 101 8.26 12.65 11.76
C ALA A 101 9.27 12.90 10.62
N VAL A 102 10.25 13.79 10.86
CA VAL A 102 11.35 14.06 9.93
C VAL A 102 12.20 12.81 9.71
N VAL A 103 12.50 12.07 10.78
CA VAL A 103 13.31 10.85 10.67
C VAL A 103 12.60 9.76 9.87
N LEU A 104 11.29 9.58 10.04
CA LEU A 104 10.51 8.61 9.26
C LEU A 104 10.27 9.05 7.82
N LEU A 105 10.19 10.36 7.56
CA LEU A 105 10.17 10.87 6.18
C LEU A 105 11.52 10.62 5.48
N MET A 106 12.64 10.78 6.19
CA MET A 106 13.98 10.50 5.66
C MET A 106 14.23 8.99 5.47
N ASP A 107 13.83 8.18 6.45
CA ASP A 107 14.01 6.73 6.47
C ASP A 107 12.83 6.01 7.12
N PRO A 108 11.92 5.40 6.32
CA PRO A 108 10.73 4.76 6.86
C PRO A 108 11.03 3.47 7.65
N GLU A 109 12.25 2.92 7.54
CA GLU A 109 12.68 1.73 8.28
C GLU A 109 13.32 2.04 9.64
N HIS A 110 13.26 3.31 10.09
CA HIS A 110 13.86 3.70 11.36
C HIS A 110 13.04 3.21 12.57
N LEU A 111 13.26 1.95 12.96
CA LEU A 111 12.51 1.25 14.03
C LEU A 111 12.47 2.02 15.35
N THR A 112 13.56 2.66 15.77
CA THR A 112 13.58 3.44 17.01
C THR A 112 12.62 4.62 16.95
N ALA A 113 12.47 5.27 15.79
CA ALA A 113 11.56 6.40 15.62
C ALA A 113 10.12 5.90 15.64
N ALA A 114 9.81 4.82 14.91
CA ALA A 114 8.49 4.19 14.95
C ALA A 114 8.09 3.76 16.39
N ASN A 115 9.02 3.17 17.15
CA ASN A 115 8.75 2.74 18.53
C ASN A 115 8.61 3.90 19.52
N ILE A 116 9.34 5.01 19.33
CA ILE A 116 9.12 6.24 20.12
C ILE A 116 7.69 6.73 19.94
N ARG A 117 7.16 6.75 18.71
CA ARG A 117 5.78 7.16 18.43
C ARG A 117 4.75 6.23 19.08
N LYS A 118 4.94 4.91 18.97
CA LYS A 118 4.09 3.92 19.69
C LYS A 118 4.08 4.16 21.20
N ARG A 119 5.26 4.42 21.79
CA ARG A 119 5.38 4.76 23.22
C ARG A 119 4.63 6.04 23.57
N ALA A 120 4.72 7.06 22.73
CA ALA A 120 3.99 8.31 22.95
C ALA A 120 2.48 8.07 22.96
N VAL A 121 1.94 7.32 22.00
CA VAL A 121 0.50 6.99 21.94
C VAL A 121 0.04 6.26 23.21
N VAL A 122 0.75 5.22 23.66
CA VAL A 122 0.35 4.47 24.86
C VAL A 122 0.58 5.23 26.17
N SER A 123 1.44 6.25 26.17
CA SER A 123 1.67 7.11 27.34
C SER A 123 0.51 8.09 27.59
N ASN A 124 -0.38 8.29 26.61
CA ASN A 124 -1.57 9.11 26.80
C ASN A 124 -2.57 8.42 27.74
N ASN A 125 -3.28 9.24 28.50
CA ASN A 125 -4.41 8.80 29.33
C ASN A 125 -5.52 8.20 28.45
N LEU A 126 -6.39 7.36 29.03
CA LEU A 126 -7.45 6.67 28.27
C LEU A 126 -8.37 7.63 27.50
N SER A 127 -8.67 8.81 28.07
CA SER A 127 -9.51 9.84 27.43
C SER A 127 -8.88 10.47 26.19
N GLU A 128 -7.55 10.55 26.13
CA GLU A 128 -6.80 11.18 25.03
C GLU A 128 -6.30 10.16 24.02
N ARG A 129 -6.29 8.88 24.39
CA ARG A 129 -5.70 7.80 23.61
C ARG A 129 -6.37 7.60 22.26
N ASP A 130 -7.69 7.76 22.17
CA ASP A 130 -8.42 7.62 20.91
C ASP A 130 -8.02 8.71 19.91
N SER A 131 -7.97 9.97 20.35
CA SER A 131 -7.48 11.11 19.55
C SER A 131 -6.02 10.92 19.14
N ALA A 132 -5.16 10.47 20.06
CA ALA A 132 -3.76 10.19 19.77
C ALA A 132 -3.57 9.06 18.74
N LEU A 133 -4.37 7.99 18.82
CA LEU A 133 -4.40 6.92 17.83
C LEU A 133 -4.88 7.44 16.47
N GLY A 134 -5.90 8.31 16.44
CA GLY A 134 -6.42 8.94 15.22
C GLY A 134 -5.36 9.73 14.48
N LYS A 135 -4.69 10.65 15.18
CA LYS A 135 -3.60 11.47 14.62
C LYS A 135 -2.42 10.61 14.17
N GLU A 136 -2.06 9.58 14.93
CA GLU A 136 -0.97 8.68 14.54
C GLU A 136 -1.33 7.84 13.30
N LYS A 137 -2.58 7.37 13.19
CA LYS A 137 -3.06 6.68 11.99
C LYS A 137 -3.04 7.59 10.78
N GLN A 138 -3.53 8.82 10.90
CA GLN A 138 -3.49 9.80 9.82
C GLN A 138 -2.05 10.09 9.36
N PHE A 139 -1.10 10.23 10.30
CA PHE A 139 0.32 10.39 9.99
C PHE A 139 0.89 9.18 9.22
N ILE A 140 0.66 7.95 9.72
CA ILE A 140 1.17 6.73 9.08
C ILE A 140 0.50 6.49 7.71
N ASP A 141 -0.81 6.71 7.60
CA ASP A 141 -1.54 6.57 6.34
C ASP A 141 -1.07 7.61 5.31
N SER A 142 -0.74 8.83 5.73
CA SER A 142 -0.12 9.85 4.85
C SER A 142 1.22 9.36 4.29
N LEU A 143 2.09 8.77 5.12
CA LEU A 143 3.36 8.20 4.64
C LEU A 143 3.17 7.00 3.71
N LEU A 144 2.19 6.13 4.00
CA LEU A 144 1.92 4.92 3.22
C LEU A 144 1.26 5.21 1.85
N THR A 145 0.58 6.34 1.72
CA THR A 145 -0.12 6.77 0.49
C THR A 145 0.61 7.86 -0.30
N ALA A 146 1.66 8.45 0.29
CA ALA A 146 2.50 9.45 -0.36
C ALA A 146 3.16 8.94 -1.66
N ARG A 147 3.59 9.88 -2.52
CA ARG A 147 4.32 9.60 -3.78
C ARG A 147 5.78 9.22 -3.53
N LEU A 148 6.02 8.38 -2.52
CA LEU A 148 7.33 7.97 -2.02
C LEU A 148 7.44 6.44 -2.09
N HIS A 149 8.15 5.93 -3.09
CA HIS A 149 8.27 4.49 -3.33
C HIS A 149 8.88 3.69 -2.17
N ARG A 150 9.72 4.31 -1.33
CA ARG A 150 10.29 3.64 -0.15
C ARG A 150 9.26 3.47 0.97
N HIS A 151 8.42 4.48 1.17
CA HIS A 151 7.44 4.53 2.26
C HIS A 151 6.24 3.63 2.01
N THR A 152 5.69 3.68 0.79
CA THR A 152 4.55 2.85 0.35
C THR A 152 4.80 1.33 0.52
N LYS A 153 6.06 0.90 0.54
CA LYS A 153 6.47 -0.51 0.72
C LYS A 153 7.08 -0.81 2.09
N SER A 154 7.08 0.14 3.01
CA SER A 154 7.82 0.00 4.25
C SER A 154 7.21 -1.07 5.16
N PRO A 155 7.89 -2.21 5.42
CA PRO A 155 7.40 -3.19 6.38
C PRO A 155 7.24 -2.59 7.78
N THR A 156 8.09 -1.63 8.14
CA THR A 156 8.01 -0.91 9.42
C THR A 156 6.72 -0.10 9.53
N LEU A 157 6.37 0.69 8.51
CA LEU A 157 5.13 1.48 8.51
C LEU A 157 3.88 0.58 8.45
N TRP A 158 3.86 -0.46 7.62
CA TRP A 158 2.74 -1.41 7.58
C TRP A 158 2.58 -2.19 8.90
N SER A 159 3.68 -2.54 9.57
CA SER A 159 3.63 -3.11 10.93
C SER A 159 3.07 -2.12 11.95
N HIS A 160 3.48 -0.85 11.86
CA HIS A 160 2.94 0.21 12.72
C HIS A 160 1.43 0.40 12.50
N ARG A 161 0.97 0.43 11.25
CA ARG A 161 -0.46 0.51 10.92
C ARG A 161 -1.27 -0.64 11.52
N ARG A 162 -0.77 -1.88 11.42
CA ARG A 162 -1.42 -3.05 12.05
C ARG A 162 -1.49 -2.91 13.57
N TRP A 163 -0.41 -2.42 14.19
CA TRP A 163 -0.41 -2.12 15.63
C TRP A 163 -1.47 -1.08 15.98
N LEU A 164 -1.63 0.00 15.21
CA LEU A 164 -2.67 1.03 15.46
C LEU A 164 -4.07 0.44 15.40
N ILE A 165 -4.40 -0.33 14.36
CA ILE A 165 -5.71 -0.97 14.20
C ILE A 165 -6.02 -1.93 15.35
N GLN A 166 -5.03 -2.70 15.79
CA GLN A 166 -5.20 -3.57 16.95
C GLN A 166 -5.49 -2.77 18.24
N HIS A 167 -4.94 -1.56 18.39
CA HIS A 167 -5.21 -0.72 19.55
C HIS A 167 -6.58 -0.05 19.48
N PHE A 168 -7.01 0.40 18.30
CA PHE A 168 -8.39 0.86 18.08
C PHE A 168 -9.41 -0.22 18.44
N ARG A 169 -9.20 -1.46 17.99
CA ARG A 169 -10.07 -2.59 18.33
C ARG A 169 -10.15 -2.87 19.82
N LYS A 170 -9.03 -2.74 20.55
CA LYS A 170 -9.01 -2.89 22.02
C LYS A 170 -9.83 -1.81 22.74
N LEU A 171 -10.02 -0.65 22.10
CA LEU A 171 -10.90 0.42 22.61
C LEU A 171 -12.35 0.27 22.14
N GLY A 172 -12.69 -0.83 21.45
CA GLY A 172 -14.05 -1.11 20.97
C GLY A 172 -14.37 -0.48 19.60
N ALA A 173 -13.41 0.15 18.92
CA ALA A 173 -13.64 0.70 17.59
C ALA A 173 -13.76 -0.41 16.54
N VAL A 174 -14.78 -0.29 15.68
CA VAL A 174 -14.99 -1.17 14.54
C VAL A 174 -14.09 -0.72 13.38
N SER A 175 -13.32 -1.65 12.84
CA SER A 175 -12.46 -1.39 11.68
C SER A 175 -13.25 -1.62 10.40
N ASP A 176 -13.41 -0.59 9.58
CA ASP A 176 -13.94 -0.72 8.22
C ASP A 176 -12.83 -1.17 7.26
N ALA A 177 -12.75 -2.48 7.01
CA ALA A 177 -11.73 -3.04 6.12
C ALA A 177 -11.91 -2.60 4.67
N ARG A 178 -13.15 -2.43 4.19
CA ARG A 178 -13.43 -2.04 2.81
C ARG A 178 -12.92 -0.62 2.56
N HIS A 179 -13.24 0.30 3.47
CA HIS A 179 -12.72 1.66 3.43
C HIS A 179 -11.19 1.69 3.49
N ASP A 180 -10.58 0.98 4.44
CA ASP A 180 -9.12 0.91 4.58
C ASP A 180 -8.42 0.35 3.32
N ILE A 181 -9.02 -0.64 2.67
CA ILE A 181 -8.49 -1.21 1.43
C ILE A 181 -8.57 -0.18 0.31
N ALA A 182 -9.71 0.49 0.15
CA ALA A 182 -9.92 1.48 -0.91
C ALA A 182 -9.03 2.72 -0.74
N THR A 183 -8.91 3.27 0.48
CA THR A 183 -8.24 4.55 0.72
C THR A 183 -6.75 4.45 1.00
N VAL A 184 -6.25 3.28 1.44
CA VAL A 184 -4.83 3.11 1.78
C VAL A 184 -4.16 2.04 0.93
N VAL A 185 -4.71 0.83 0.86
CA VAL A 185 -4.06 -0.28 0.15
C VAL A 185 -4.01 -0.04 -1.36
N MET A 186 -5.16 0.27 -1.97
CA MET A 186 -5.25 0.50 -3.42
C MET A 186 -4.44 1.72 -3.83
N VAL A 187 -4.45 2.80 -3.04
CA VAL A 187 -3.62 3.98 -3.27
C VAL A 187 -2.13 3.62 -3.20
N ALA A 188 -1.69 2.91 -2.16
CA ALA A 188 -0.29 2.47 -2.03
C ALA A 188 0.14 1.48 -3.14
N ALA A 189 -0.80 0.68 -3.67
CA ALA A 189 -0.56 -0.22 -4.80
C ALA A 189 -0.46 0.53 -6.13
N GLU A 190 -1.22 1.62 -6.30
CA GLU A 190 -1.10 2.50 -7.47
C GLU A 190 0.23 3.26 -7.46
N ARG A 191 0.65 3.78 -6.28
CA ARG A 191 1.96 4.44 -6.12
C ARG A 191 3.14 3.49 -6.29
N HIS A 192 2.96 2.19 -6.08
CA HIS A 192 4.00 1.19 -6.29
C HIS A 192 3.42 -0.08 -6.92
N PRO A 193 3.52 -0.25 -8.25
CA PRO A 193 2.99 -1.43 -8.92
C PRO A 193 3.49 -2.74 -8.28
N ARG A 194 2.57 -3.69 -8.06
CA ARG A 194 2.84 -5.00 -7.43
C ARG A 194 3.32 -4.86 -5.98
N ASN A 195 2.72 -3.93 -5.22
CA ASN A 195 3.04 -3.71 -3.82
C ASN A 195 2.58 -4.88 -2.93
N TYR A 196 3.43 -5.90 -2.80
CA TYR A 196 3.14 -7.07 -1.97
C TYR A 196 2.79 -6.70 -0.52
N TYR A 197 3.43 -5.67 0.06
CA TYR A 197 3.17 -5.29 1.46
C TYR A 197 1.77 -4.72 1.66
N ALA A 198 1.30 -3.86 0.74
CA ALA A 198 -0.05 -3.32 0.77
C ALA A 198 -1.10 -4.42 0.64
N TRP A 199 -0.94 -5.31 -0.34
CA TRP A 199 -1.86 -6.43 -0.54
C TRP A 199 -1.78 -7.49 0.57
N GLN A 200 -0.61 -7.67 1.20
CA GLN A 200 -0.49 -8.51 2.40
C GLN A 200 -1.22 -7.90 3.59
N HIS A 201 -1.20 -6.57 3.72
CA HIS A 201 -2.01 -5.87 4.72
C HIS A 201 -3.51 -6.04 4.46
N ALA A 202 -3.96 -6.00 3.20
CA ALA A 202 -5.36 -6.29 2.85
C ALA A 202 -5.80 -7.72 3.19
N ARG A 203 -4.92 -8.72 3.03
CA ARG A 203 -5.18 -10.10 3.50
C ARG A 203 -5.38 -10.13 5.01
N TRP A 204 -4.50 -9.46 5.75
CA TRP A 204 -4.61 -9.35 7.20
C TRP A 204 -5.92 -8.65 7.62
N LEU A 205 -6.33 -7.57 6.95
CA LEU A 205 -7.61 -6.91 7.22
C LEU A 205 -8.79 -7.87 7.05
N LEU A 206 -8.86 -8.57 5.91
CA LEU A 206 -9.93 -9.51 5.59
C LEU A 206 -10.00 -10.69 6.57
N GLN A 207 -8.84 -11.27 6.93
CA GLN A 207 -8.76 -12.36 7.92
C GLN A 207 -9.17 -11.96 9.34
N ASN A 208 -9.24 -10.66 9.61
CA ASN A 208 -9.67 -10.13 10.89
C ASN A 208 -11.04 -9.43 10.80
N LEU A 209 -11.80 -9.68 9.74
CA LEU A 209 -13.22 -9.35 9.70
C LEU A 209 -14.00 -10.33 10.59
N ALA A 210 -15.11 -9.86 11.16
CA ALA A 210 -16.02 -10.75 11.86
C ALA A 210 -16.77 -11.63 10.85
N ASP A 211 -17.09 -12.87 11.24
CA ASP A 211 -17.71 -13.88 10.37
C ASP A 211 -19.05 -13.44 9.75
N GLU A 212 -19.76 -12.53 10.42
CA GLU A 212 -21.06 -11.98 10.00
C GLU A 212 -20.98 -11.03 8.78
N GLN A 213 -19.77 -10.73 8.28
CA GLN A 213 -19.55 -9.72 7.23
C GLN A 213 -19.42 -10.31 5.81
N SER A 214 -20.19 -11.35 5.49
CA SER A 214 -20.15 -12.00 4.16
C SER A 214 -20.43 -11.02 3.01
N GLU A 215 -21.36 -10.08 3.19
CA GLU A 215 -21.63 -9.03 2.20
C GLU A 215 -20.45 -8.07 2.01
N ALA A 216 -19.72 -7.75 3.10
CA ALA A 216 -18.54 -6.91 3.02
C ALA A 216 -17.42 -7.55 2.19
N ILE A 217 -17.22 -8.87 2.32
CA ILE A 217 -16.23 -9.61 1.52
C ILE A 217 -16.59 -9.55 0.03
N MET A 218 -17.87 -9.73 -0.32
CA MET A 218 -18.32 -9.62 -1.71
C MET A 218 -18.10 -8.21 -2.26
N ASN A 219 -18.48 -7.19 -1.50
CA ASN A 219 -18.27 -5.78 -1.86
C ASN A 219 -16.78 -5.44 -2.04
N ILE A 220 -15.90 -5.92 -1.15
CA ILE A 220 -14.44 -5.81 -1.31
C ILE A 220 -13.99 -6.49 -2.61
N GLY A 221 -14.54 -7.65 -2.93
CA GLY A 221 -14.26 -8.36 -4.18
C GLY A 221 -14.58 -7.52 -5.41
N ASP A 222 -15.74 -6.86 -5.43
CA ASP A 222 -16.16 -6.02 -6.55
C ASP A 222 -15.30 -4.76 -6.70
N ASP A 223 -14.96 -4.09 -5.59
CA ASP A 223 -14.04 -2.93 -5.61
C ASP A 223 -12.66 -3.34 -6.14
N VAL A 224 -12.12 -4.47 -5.67
CA VAL A 224 -10.81 -4.98 -6.08
C VAL A 224 -10.82 -5.42 -7.55
N LYS A 225 -11.92 -6.03 -8.02
CA LYS A 225 -12.09 -6.36 -9.44
C LYS A 225 -11.99 -5.09 -10.28
N GLU A 226 -12.75 -4.04 -9.94
CA GLU A 226 -12.71 -2.78 -10.68
C GLU A 226 -11.30 -2.18 -10.70
N TRP A 227 -10.61 -2.18 -9.55
CA TRP A 227 -9.24 -1.73 -9.46
C TRP A 227 -8.29 -2.57 -10.35
N CYS A 228 -8.39 -3.90 -10.33
CA CYS A 228 -7.56 -4.79 -11.14
C CYS A 228 -7.78 -4.61 -12.64
N LEU A 229 -9.00 -4.33 -13.09
CA LEU A 229 -9.29 -4.03 -14.49
C LEU A 229 -8.61 -2.73 -14.96
N LYS A 230 -8.43 -1.75 -14.07
CA LYS A 230 -7.66 -0.52 -14.36
C LYS A 230 -6.13 -0.75 -14.28
N HIS A 231 -5.70 -1.79 -13.56
CA HIS A 231 -4.30 -2.13 -13.29
C HIS A 231 -3.97 -3.57 -13.71
N HIS A 232 -4.31 -3.91 -14.96
CA HIS A 232 -4.31 -5.31 -15.44
C HIS A 232 -2.96 -6.04 -15.31
N ASN A 233 -1.84 -5.31 -15.17
CA ASN A 233 -0.49 -5.85 -15.01
C ASN A 233 -0.04 -6.03 -13.54
N ASP A 234 -0.90 -5.77 -12.55
CA ASP A 234 -0.59 -5.92 -11.12
C ASP A 234 -0.94 -7.31 -10.59
N ILE A 235 0.05 -8.20 -10.54
CA ILE A 235 -0.12 -9.56 -10.02
C ILE A 235 -0.56 -9.59 -8.55
N SER A 236 -0.17 -8.61 -7.72
CA SER A 236 -0.48 -8.65 -6.30
C SER A 236 -1.96 -8.38 -6.04
N GLY A 237 -2.56 -7.46 -6.80
CA GLY A 237 -3.99 -7.20 -6.82
C GLY A 237 -4.79 -8.40 -7.30
N TRP A 238 -4.41 -8.98 -8.44
CA TRP A 238 -5.04 -10.19 -8.97
C TRP A 238 -4.98 -11.38 -7.99
N MET A 239 -3.84 -11.60 -7.34
CA MET A 239 -3.71 -12.65 -6.32
C MET A 239 -4.48 -12.34 -5.04
N TYR A 240 -4.75 -11.06 -4.74
CA TYR A 240 -5.64 -10.70 -3.65
C TYR A 240 -7.11 -10.95 -4.03
N LEU A 241 -7.52 -10.66 -5.27
CA LEU A 241 -8.87 -10.95 -5.76
C LEU A 241 -9.19 -12.46 -5.68
N THR A 242 -8.26 -13.33 -6.10
CA THR A 242 -8.40 -14.79 -5.91
C THR A 242 -8.58 -15.16 -4.44
N PHE A 243 -7.81 -14.52 -3.55
CA PHE A 243 -7.92 -14.75 -2.11
C PHE A 243 -9.28 -14.30 -1.56
N VAL A 244 -9.82 -13.14 -1.98
CA VAL A 244 -11.16 -12.68 -1.60
C VAL A 244 -12.22 -13.70 -2.00
N ILE A 245 -12.20 -14.17 -3.26
CA ILE A 245 -13.15 -15.18 -3.76
C ILE A 245 -13.11 -16.45 -2.91
N GLN A 246 -11.91 -16.94 -2.55
CA GLN A 246 -11.73 -18.13 -1.74
C GLN A 246 -12.27 -18.00 -0.31
N ASN A 247 -12.32 -16.78 0.23
CA ASN A 247 -12.81 -16.50 1.58
C ASN A 247 -14.32 -16.19 1.64
N ILE A 248 -15.04 -16.24 0.52
CA ILE A 248 -16.51 -16.21 0.52
C ILE A 248 -17.02 -17.55 1.07
N GLN A 249 -17.77 -17.50 2.18
CA GLN A 249 -18.24 -18.68 2.91
C GLN A 249 -19.33 -19.43 2.15
N ASP A 250 -20.36 -18.71 1.69
CA ASP A 250 -21.45 -19.32 0.93
C ASP A 250 -20.96 -19.79 -0.46
N ALA A 251 -21.04 -21.09 -0.69
CA ALA A 251 -20.57 -21.72 -1.92
C ALA A 251 -21.32 -21.20 -3.16
N GLY A 252 -22.63 -20.93 -3.04
CA GLY A 252 -23.45 -20.41 -4.12
C GLY A 252 -23.02 -18.99 -4.52
N SER A 253 -22.87 -18.10 -3.54
CA SER A 253 -22.40 -16.73 -3.76
C SER A 253 -20.96 -16.69 -4.26
N ARG A 254 -20.09 -17.56 -3.74
CA ARG A 254 -18.72 -17.72 -4.24
C ARG A 254 -18.69 -18.11 -5.72
N ALA A 255 -19.48 -19.09 -6.14
CA ALA A 255 -19.55 -19.52 -7.53
C ALA A 255 -20.11 -18.42 -8.46
N ARG A 256 -21.16 -17.70 -7.99
CA ARG A 256 -21.73 -16.55 -8.73
C ARG A 256 -20.73 -15.42 -8.90
N GLN A 257 -20.05 -15.01 -7.83
CA GLN A 257 -19.08 -13.92 -7.88
C GLN A 257 -17.87 -14.29 -8.75
N CYS A 258 -17.37 -15.51 -8.61
CA CYS A 258 -16.32 -16.07 -9.47
C CYS A 258 -16.70 -16.05 -10.96
N SER A 259 -17.91 -16.50 -11.29
CA SER A 259 -18.42 -16.52 -12.67
C SER A 259 -18.56 -15.11 -13.26
N SER A 260 -19.07 -14.16 -12.46
CA SER A 260 -19.19 -12.75 -12.84
C SER A 260 -17.82 -12.13 -13.13
N MET A 261 -16.88 -12.25 -12.18
CA MET A 261 -15.52 -11.72 -12.30
C MET A 261 -14.77 -12.30 -13.51
N LEU A 262 -14.91 -13.61 -13.76
CA LEU A 262 -14.30 -14.26 -14.91
C LEU A 262 -14.86 -13.73 -16.23
N THR A 263 -16.18 -13.57 -16.32
CA THR A 263 -16.86 -13.05 -17.51
C THR A 263 -16.37 -11.65 -17.85
N ASP A 264 -16.36 -10.75 -16.86
CA ASP A 264 -15.89 -9.37 -17.04
C ASP A 264 -14.40 -9.34 -17.45
N THR A 265 -13.56 -10.14 -16.79
CA THR A 265 -12.12 -10.14 -17.04
C THR A 265 -11.80 -10.71 -18.42
N LEU A 266 -12.48 -11.78 -18.87
CA LEU A 266 -12.34 -12.30 -20.24
C LEU A 266 -12.80 -11.29 -21.29
N GLY A 267 -13.92 -10.60 -21.04
CA GLY A 267 -14.43 -9.54 -21.91
C GLY A 267 -13.40 -8.41 -22.09
N MET A 268 -12.82 -7.95 -20.98
CA MET A 268 -11.77 -6.91 -20.98
C MET A 268 -10.49 -7.40 -21.66
N ALA A 269 -10.04 -8.62 -21.34
CA ALA A 269 -8.84 -9.20 -21.95
C ALA A 269 -8.97 -9.35 -23.47
N LYS A 270 -10.15 -9.75 -23.96
CA LYS A 270 -10.45 -9.83 -25.40
C LYS A 270 -10.48 -8.44 -26.04
N SER A 271 -11.19 -7.49 -25.44
CA SER A 271 -11.43 -6.16 -26.00
C SER A 271 -10.15 -5.33 -26.07
N PHE A 272 -9.32 -5.37 -25.03
CA PHE A 272 -8.06 -4.63 -24.94
C PHE A 272 -6.83 -5.46 -25.30
N ARG A 273 -7.03 -6.69 -25.79
CA ARG A 273 -5.97 -7.64 -26.17
C ARG A 273 -4.94 -7.86 -25.06
N TRP A 274 -5.39 -8.02 -23.82
CA TRP A 274 -4.48 -8.26 -22.70
C TRP A 274 -3.91 -9.67 -22.73
N THR A 275 -2.59 -9.75 -22.90
CA THR A 275 -1.83 -11.01 -22.91
C THR A 275 -0.76 -11.06 -21.82
N ASN A 276 -0.84 -10.17 -20.84
CA ASN A 276 0.16 -10.05 -19.77
C ASN A 276 0.00 -11.16 -18.73
N GLU A 277 1.10 -11.56 -18.11
CA GLU A 277 1.12 -12.69 -17.17
C GLU A 277 0.19 -12.52 -15.98
N SER A 278 0.07 -11.31 -15.43
CA SER A 278 -0.70 -11.06 -14.22
C SER A 278 -2.18 -11.46 -14.36
N VAL A 279 -2.85 -11.01 -15.42
CA VAL A 279 -4.26 -11.36 -15.67
C VAL A 279 -4.42 -12.83 -16.07
N TRP A 280 -3.48 -13.41 -16.82
CA TRP A 280 -3.57 -14.80 -17.27
C TRP A 280 -3.29 -15.80 -16.15
N VAL A 281 -2.48 -15.43 -15.16
CA VAL A 281 -2.35 -16.19 -13.90
C VAL A 281 -3.67 -16.20 -13.14
N PHE A 282 -4.36 -15.07 -13.01
CA PHE A 282 -5.70 -15.04 -12.42
C PHE A 282 -6.68 -15.92 -13.19
N LEU A 283 -6.81 -15.72 -14.50
CA LEU A 283 -7.74 -16.45 -15.34
C LEU A 283 -7.51 -17.96 -15.27
N ARG A 284 -6.27 -18.43 -15.45
CA ARG A 284 -5.96 -19.87 -15.40
C ARG A 284 -6.27 -20.48 -14.04
N THR A 285 -5.98 -19.77 -12.94
CA THR A 285 -6.25 -20.22 -11.58
C THR A 285 -7.75 -20.33 -11.31
N ILE A 286 -8.52 -19.33 -11.72
CA ILE A 286 -9.97 -19.32 -11.53
C ILE A 286 -10.63 -20.43 -12.35
N VAL A 287 -10.29 -20.58 -13.63
CA VAL A 287 -10.94 -21.57 -14.49
C VAL A 287 -10.53 -23.01 -14.18
N ALA A 288 -9.38 -23.20 -13.50
CA ALA A 288 -8.98 -24.50 -12.98
C ALA A 288 -9.78 -24.92 -11.74
N SER A 289 -10.43 -23.99 -11.05
CA SER A 289 -11.26 -24.31 -9.87
C SER A 289 -12.56 -25.02 -10.26
N SER A 290 -13.18 -25.73 -9.30
CA SER A 290 -14.51 -26.34 -9.47
C SER A 290 -15.66 -25.31 -9.43
N LEU A 291 -15.36 -24.02 -9.28
CA LEU A 291 -16.34 -22.94 -9.11
C LEU A 291 -16.95 -22.45 -10.43
N VAL A 292 -16.39 -22.87 -11.57
CA VAL A 292 -16.75 -22.33 -12.89
C VAL A 292 -17.38 -23.39 -13.81
N SER A 293 -18.39 -22.98 -14.56
CA SER A 293 -19.09 -23.85 -15.49
C SER A 293 -18.21 -24.30 -16.66
N ARG A 294 -18.69 -25.28 -17.44
CA ARG A 294 -18.00 -25.73 -18.65
C ARG A 294 -17.99 -24.66 -19.73
N GLU A 295 -19.08 -23.91 -19.87
CA GLU A 295 -19.24 -22.83 -20.85
C GLU A 295 -18.21 -21.71 -20.62
N LEU A 296 -17.98 -21.35 -19.34
CA LEU A 296 -16.96 -20.34 -18.99
C LEU A 296 -15.54 -20.84 -19.25
N PHE A 297 -15.27 -22.13 -19.03
CA PHE A 297 -13.99 -22.74 -19.39
C PHE A 297 -13.76 -22.70 -20.91
N GLU A 298 -14.78 -23.04 -21.70
CA GLU A 298 -14.72 -22.95 -23.16
C GLU A 298 -14.54 -21.49 -23.64
N SER A 299 -15.16 -20.52 -22.96
CA SER A 299 -14.97 -19.09 -23.23
C SER A 299 -13.53 -18.62 -22.96
N PHE A 300 -12.89 -19.13 -21.91
CA PHE A 300 -11.47 -18.90 -21.64
C PHE A 300 -10.57 -19.46 -22.76
N LEU A 301 -10.82 -20.70 -23.20
CA LEU A 301 -10.07 -21.32 -24.30
C LEU A 301 -10.23 -20.53 -25.61
N ALA A 302 -11.47 -20.13 -25.93
CA ALA A 302 -11.77 -19.34 -27.12
C ALA A 302 -11.08 -17.97 -27.09
N THR A 303 -11.04 -17.32 -25.92
CA THR A 303 -10.35 -16.04 -25.73
C THR A 303 -8.85 -16.19 -25.93
N SER A 304 -8.22 -17.21 -25.35
CA SER A 304 -6.79 -17.51 -25.54
C SER A 304 -6.47 -17.70 -27.02
N LYS A 305 -7.21 -18.57 -27.72
CA LYS A 305 -7.03 -18.83 -29.15
C LYS A 305 -7.20 -17.56 -29.99
N SER A 306 -8.21 -16.74 -29.67
CA SER A 306 -8.45 -15.47 -30.37
C SER A 306 -7.33 -14.45 -30.17
N LEU A 307 -6.68 -14.42 -29.00
CA LEU A 307 -5.55 -13.53 -28.77
C LEU A 307 -4.29 -14.08 -29.43
N SER A 308 -4.03 -15.39 -29.33
CA SER A 308 -2.90 -16.04 -29.99
C SER A 308 -2.94 -15.86 -31.51
N SER A 309 -4.11 -15.88 -32.16
CA SER A 309 -4.19 -15.65 -33.61
C SER A 309 -3.90 -14.21 -34.04
N THR A 310 -4.02 -13.24 -33.13
CA THR A 310 -3.69 -11.83 -33.40
C THR A 310 -2.21 -11.51 -33.24
N VAL A 311 -1.43 -12.43 -32.64
CA VAL A 311 0.00 -12.30 -32.41
C VAL A 311 0.72 -13.34 -33.29
N GLY A 312 1.88 -13.02 -33.85
CA GLY A 312 2.63 -13.98 -34.69
C GLY A 312 2.90 -15.31 -33.97
N ALA A 313 2.88 -16.40 -34.73
CA ALA A 313 2.85 -17.79 -34.24
C ALA A 313 4.03 -18.21 -33.34
N ASP A 314 5.15 -17.48 -33.35
CA ASP A 314 6.36 -17.80 -32.56
C ASP A 314 6.69 -16.72 -31.49
N SER A 315 5.69 -15.95 -31.08
CA SER A 315 5.88 -14.93 -30.04
C SER A 315 5.95 -15.57 -28.64
N ALA A 316 6.74 -14.96 -27.75
CA ALA A 316 6.74 -15.31 -26.32
C ALA A 316 5.34 -15.21 -25.69
N THR A 317 4.50 -14.33 -26.24
CA THR A 317 3.10 -14.17 -25.87
C THR A 317 2.28 -15.44 -26.12
N VAL A 318 2.36 -16.03 -27.32
CA VAL A 318 1.63 -17.27 -27.66
C VAL A 318 2.05 -18.40 -26.72
N ARG A 319 3.36 -18.58 -26.50
CA ARG A 319 3.87 -19.59 -25.56
C ARG A 319 3.31 -19.43 -24.15
N HIS A 320 3.19 -18.20 -23.66
CA HIS A 320 2.63 -17.90 -22.34
C HIS A 320 1.11 -18.21 -22.26
N LEU A 321 0.35 -17.85 -23.29
CA LEU A 321 -1.08 -18.14 -23.37
C LEU A 321 -1.35 -19.66 -23.43
N ASP A 322 -0.56 -20.38 -24.23
CA ASP A 322 -0.66 -21.84 -24.36
C ASP A 322 -0.28 -22.53 -23.05
N ALA A 323 0.79 -22.09 -22.38
CA ALA A 323 1.18 -22.60 -21.06
C ALA A 323 0.09 -22.37 -20.01
N SER A 324 -0.61 -21.22 -20.06
CA SER A 324 -1.73 -20.92 -19.16
C SER A 324 -2.92 -21.84 -19.41
N VAL A 325 -3.22 -22.14 -20.67
CA VAL A 325 -4.27 -23.10 -21.07
C VAL A 325 -3.94 -24.51 -20.61
N GLU A 326 -2.71 -24.97 -20.84
CA GLU A 326 -2.29 -26.32 -20.49
C GLU A 326 -2.32 -26.52 -18.98
N TRP A 327 -1.79 -25.56 -18.22
CA TRP A 327 -1.87 -25.57 -16.76
C TRP A 327 -3.32 -25.68 -16.27
N ALA A 328 -4.26 -24.92 -16.86
CA ALA A 328 -5.65 -24.94 -16.47
C ALA A 328 -6.34 -26.28 -16.76
N ARG A 329 -6.00 -26.95 -17.88
CA ARG A 329 -6.53 -28.28 -18.21
C ARG A 329 -6.09 -29.33 -17.22
N GLN A 330 -4.79 -29.37 -16.93
CA GLN A 330 -4.19 -30.33 -16.00
C GLN A 330 -4.84 -30.23 -14.61
N HIS A 331 -4.90 -29.02 -14.05
CA HIS A 331 -5.40 -28.83 -12.68
C HIS A 331 -6.92 -29.02 -12.56
N ARG A 332 -7.66 -28.86 -13.65
CA ARG A 332 -9.11 -29.13 -13.68
C ARG A 332 -9.42 -30.64 -13.77
N GLN A 333 -8.55 -31.44 -14.41
CA GLN A 333 -8.68 -32.89 -14.46
C GLN A 333 -8.41 -33.51 -13.09
N ASP A 334 -7.33 -33.09 -12.42
CA ASP A 334 -6.98 -33.55 -11.07
C ASP A 334 -8.12 -33.36 -10.05
N LEU A 335 -8.92 -32.29 -10.18
CA LEU A 335 -10.08 -32.06 -9.32
C LEU A 335 -11.23 -33.04 -9.57
N ARG A 336 -11.44 -33.47 -10.83
CA ARG A 336 -12.48 -34.44 -11.18
C ARG A 336 -12.13 -35.86 -10.73
N GLU A 337 -10.85 -36.19 -10.65
CA GLU A 337 -10.39 -37.50 -10.16
C GLU A 337 -10.40 -37.61 -8.63
N ARG A 338 -10.50 -36.48 -7.91
CA ARG A 338 -10.52 -36.40 -6.44
C ARG A 338 -11.92 -36.27 -5.82
N THR A 339 -12.94 -35.95 -6.62
CA THR A 339 -14.36 -35.90 -6.23
C THR A 339 -15.07 -37.15 -6.69
#